data_AF-A0A3N2RS62-F1
#
_entry.id   AF-A0A3N2RS62-F1
#
_cell.length_a   1.000
_cell.length_b   1.000
_cell.length_c   1.000
_cell.angle_alpha   90.00
_cell.angle_beta   90.00
_cell.angle_gamma   90.00
#
_symmetry.space_group_name_H-M   'P 1'
#
loop_
_entity.id
_entity.type
_entity.pdbx_description
1 polymer ?
#
loop_
_entity_poly.entity_id
_entity_poly.type
_entity_poly.pdbx_seq_one_letter_code
_entity_poly.pdbx_strand_id
1 'polypeptide(L)'
;YNNAGNYKEYIFVICWYFLSGEFMEYFSFKKKLSVSFIAMLLTASSVQAARKPPPWVQFTGKGYQFCDALLKELKRFDFSQVAPNSRDACSRELIIPHFKQLKEPQWQMMDKELHRPLLRRLFTPEPFYQLGERKNEHSQEEEEEVEKRINSFIAGGGYLRMWKMPLPEWLEEEALRYKLPVTPLNFVQVAGPQNENHKKFIYSQCRGIPLRISEIWTGALYLVNDSLDGPEPRATVYMGQKHGNEMLTWFSRIIRSMVDKGGKLYLYRDIPHFSDSFGISFISSGKSSWINENYCEINWNDRLNHKE
;
A
#
# COMPACT_ATOMS: atom_id res chain seq x y z
N TYR A 1 -12.21 -34.94 29.84
CA TYR A 1 -13.59 -35.26 30.25
C TYR A 1 -14.47 -34.07 29.91
N ASN A 2 -15.22 -34.21 28.81
CA ASN A 2 -16.14 -33.21 28.28
C ASN A 2 -17.40 -33.12 29.13
N ASN A 3 -17.74 -31.92 29.59
CA ASN A 3 -19.09 -31.59 30.05
C ASN A 3 -19.65 -30.51 29.12
N ALA A 4 -20.01 -30.92 27.90
CA ALA A 4 -20.91 -30.18 27.04
C ALA A 4 -22.28 -30.87 27.16
N GLY A 5 -23.06 -30.44 28.14
CA GLY A 5 -24.44 -30.88 28.33
C GLY A 5 -25.26 -30.64 27.06
N ASN A 6 -26.09 -31.62 26.77
CA ASN A 6 -26.81 -31.85 25.52
C ASN A 6 -27.85 -30.74 25.22
N TYR A 7 -27.43 -29.62 24.63
CA TYR A 7 -28.33 -28.52 24.21
C TYR A 7 -29.36 -28.95 23.15
N LYS A 8 -29.16 -30.08 22.46
CA LYS A 8 -30.11 -30.61 21.47
C LYS A 8 -31.35 -31.24 22.11
N GLU A 9 -31.25 -31.81 23.31
CA GLU A 9 -32.40 -32.42 23.99
C GLU A 9 -33.36 -31.37 24.55
N TYR A 10 -32.84 -30.23 25.03
CA TYR A 10 -33.69 -29.13 25.51
C TYR A 10 -34.51 -28.48 24.39
N ILE A 11 -33.95 -28.36 23.18
CA ILE A 11 -34.69 -27.83 22.02
C ILE A 11 -35.77 -28.81 21.57
N PHE A 12 -35.52 -30.12 21.63
CA PHE A 12 -36.50 -31.14 21.25
C PHE A 12 -37.68 -31.21 22.22
N VAL A 13 -37.44 -31.10 23.53
CA VAL A 13 -38.50 -31.11 24.56
C VAL A 13 -39.40 -29.88 24.43
N ILE A 14 -38.83 -28.71 24.15
CA ILE A 14 -39.60 -27.46 23.94
C ILE A 14 -40.40 -27.54 22.64
N CYS A 15 -39.83 -28.08 21.56
CA CYS A 15 -40.56 -28.26 20.30
C CYS A 15 -41.69 -29.31 20.41
N TRP A 16 -41.50 -30.38 21.18
CA TRP A 16 -42.53 -31.39 21.40
C TRP A 16 -43.70 -30.84 22.23
N TYR A 17 -43.41 -30.08 23.29
CA TYR A 17 -44.43 -29.41 24.12
C TYR A 17 -45.28 -28.39 23.35
N PHE A 18 -44.74 -27.78 22.29
CA PHE A 18 -45.48 -26.84 21.44
C PHE A 18 -46.30 -27.53 20.33
N LEU A 19 -46.00 -28.79 19.99
CA LEU A 19 -46.66 -29.55 18.92
C LEU A 19 -47.73 -30.52 19.42
N SER A 20 -47.73 -30.91 20.70
CA SER A 20 -48.65 -31.92 21.25
C SER A 20 -50.07 -31.43 21.55
N GLY A 21 -50.46 -30.22 21.13
CA GLY A 21 -51.88 -29.88 20.89
C GLY A 21 -52.83 -29.81 22.09
N GLU A 22 -52.39 -30.03 23.33
CA GLU A 22 -53.26 -29.95 24.51
C GLU A 22 -52.93 -28.72 25.36
N PHE A 23 -53.44 -27.56 24.96
CA PHE A 23 -53.98 -26.53 25.85
C PHE A 23 -54.69 -25.49 24.99
N MET A 24 -56.01 -25.64 24.91
CA MET A 24 -56.92 -24.75 24.20
C MET A 24 -56.91 -23.33 24.80
N GLU A 25 -57.11 -22.37 23.89
CA GLU A 25 -57.86 -21.13 24.10
C GLU A 25 -57.40 -20.20 25.23
N TYR A 26 -56.43 -19.31 24.96
CA TYR A 26 -56.46 -17.96 25.58
C TYR A 26 -55.57 -16.88 24.94
N PHE A 27 -54.75 -17.18 23.91
CA PHE A 27 -53.79 -16.18 23.39
C PHE A 27 -53.66 -16.19 21.86
N SER A 28 -54.66 -15.64 21.13
CA SER A 28 -54.74 -15.75 19.65
C SER A 28 -54.21 -14.56 18.83
N PHE A 29 -53.50 -13.58 19.39
CA PHE A 29 -52.91 -12.48 18.57
C PHE A 29 -51.39 -12.31 18.73
N LYS A 30 -50.84 -12.52 19.93
CA LYS A 30 -49.38 -12.40 20.16
C LYS A 30 -48.54 -13.51 19.52
N LYS A 31 -49.13 -14.68 19.23
CA LYS A 31 -48.43 -15.86 18.70
C LYS A 31 -48.07 -15.75 17.20
N LYS A 32 -48.88 -15.04 16.39
CA LYS A 32 -48.58 -14.84 14.96
C LYS A 32 -47.44 -13.86 14.72
N LEU A 33 -47.31 -12.85 15.60
CA LEU A 33 -46.21 -11.88 15.60
C LEU A 33 -44.88 -12.50 16.07
N SER A 34 -44.89 -13.35 17.11
CA SER A 34 -43.67 -13.95 17.65
C SER A 34 -43.05 -15.02 16.75
N VAL A 35 -43.88 -15.86 16.09
CA VAL A 35 -43.37 -16.90 15.18
C VAL A 35 -42.78 -16.28 13.89
N SER A 36 -43.37 -15.19 13.39
CA SER A 36 -42.81 -14.44 12.25
C SER A 36 -41.50 -13.74 12.62
N PHE A 37 -41.36 -13.22 13.85
CA PHE A 37 -40.13 -12.58 14.32
C PHE A 37 -38.99 -13.59 14.53
N ILE A 38 -39.30 -14.80 15.05
CA ILE A 38 -38.32 -15.87 15.23
C ILE A 38 -37.90 -16.46 13.86
N ALA A 39 -38.83 -16.64 12.92
CA ALA A 39 -38.49 -17.06 11.56
C ALA A 39 -37.61 -16.00 10.85
N MET A 40 -37.90 -14.70 11.03
CA MET A 40 -37.10 -13.61 10.47
C MET A 40 -35.71 -13.51 11.12
N LEU A 41 -35.60 -13.76 12.43
CA LEU A 41 -34.33 -13.88 13.16
C LEU A 41 -33.52 -15.11 12.74
N LEU A 42 -34.18 -16.24 12.46
CA LEU A 42 -33.55 -17.48 11.98
C LEU A 42 -33.12 -17.40 10.51
N THR A 43 -33.84 -16.68 9.66
CA THR A 43 -33.40 -16.39 8.28
C THR A 43 -32.33 -15.30 8.21
N ALA A 44 -32.26 -14.39 9.19
CA ALA A 44 -31.14 -13.46 9.35
C ALA A 44 -29.88 -14.12 9.91
N SER A 45 -30.01 -15.34 10.46
CA SER A 45 -28.92 -16.17 10.97
C SER A 45 -28.72 -17.44 10.15
N SER A 46 -28.89 -17.35 8.82
CA SER A 46 -28.11 -18.19 7.91
C SER A 46 -26.64 -17.80 8.06
N VAL A 47 -26.04 -18.44 9.06
CA VAL A 47 -24.64 -18.50 9.42
C VAL A 47 -23.79 -18.46 8.15
N GLN A 48 -23.29 -17.28 7.81
CA GLN A 48 -21.95 -17.19 7.26
C GLN A 48 -21.11 -17.90 8.31
N ALA A 49 -20.67 -19.13 8.02
CA ALA A 49 -19.61 -19.77 8.77
C ALA A 49 -18.54 -18.69 8.90
N ALA A 50 -18.37 -18.15 10.12
CA ALA A 50 -17.57 -16.98 10.36
C ALA A 50 -16.13 -17.38 10.01
N ARG A 51 -15.75 -17.15 8.75
CA ARG A 51 -14.39 -17.33 8.28
C ARG A 51 -13.58 -16.46 9.20
N LYS A 52 -12.69 -17.09 10.00
CA LYS A 52 -11.76 -16.37 10.88
C LYS A 52 -11.17 -15.26 10.02
N PRO A 53 -11.29 -13.98 10.42
CA PRO A 53 -10.80 -12.89 9.60
C PRO A 53 -9.33 -13.17 9.27
N PRO A 54 -8.87 -12.82 8.05
CA PRO A 54 -7.50 -13.10 7.66
C PRO A 54 -6.55 -12.49 8.70
N PRO A 55 -5.48 -13.19 9.11
CA PRO A 55 -4.60 -12.79 10.20
C PRO A 55 -3.65 -11.65 9.80
N TRP A 56 -4.20 -10.57 9.26
CA TRP A 56 -3.51 -9.30 9.14
C TRP A 56 -3.37 -8.66 10.53
N VAL A 57 -2.14 -8.32 10.88
CA VAL A 57 -1.81 -7.71 12.17
C VAL A 57 -0.96 -6.46 11.91
N GLN A 58 -1.27 -5.39 12.63
CA GLN A 58 -0.41 -4.21 12.70
C GLN A 58 0.78 -4.51 13.60
N PHE A 59 1.99 -4.39 13.05
CA PHE A 59 3.25 -4.53 13.79
C PHE A 59 3.68 -3.17 14.37
N THR A 60 3.39 -2.09 13.67
CA THR A 60 3.63 -0.69 14.08
C THR A 60 2.42 0.18 13.74
N GLY A 61 2.34 1.39 14.32
CA GLY A 61 1.28 2.35 13.97
C GLY A 61 -0.09 2.07 14.57
N LYS A 62 -0.19 1.38 15.71
CA LYS A 62 -1.47 1.21 16.41
C LYS A 62 -2.01 2.57 16.86
N GLY A 63 -3.25 2.90 16.47
CA GLY A 63 -3.83 4.23 16.69
C GLY A 63 -3.44 5.28 15.64
N TYR A 64 -2.60 4.89 14.66
CA TYR A 64 -2.38 5.69 13.47
C TYR A 64 -3.57 5.49 12.52
N GLN A 65 -4.38 6.53 12.34
CA GLN A 65 -5.66 6.44 11.61
C GLN A 65 -5.53 5.85 10.20
N PHE A 66 -4.43 6.14 9.50
CA PHE A 66 -4.16 5.52 8.20
C PHE A 66 -3.96 4.01 8.32
N CYS A 67 -3.13 3.56 9.27
CA CYS A 67 -2.83 2.14 9.45
C CYS A 67 -4.05 1.36 9.89
N ASP A 68 -4.89 1.94 10.75
CA ASP A 68 -6.16 1.35 11.18
C ASP A 68 -7.14 1.19 10.02
N ALA A 69 -7.23 2.22 9.16
CA ALA A 69 -8.08 2.20 7.99
C ALA A 69 -7.60 1.18 6.95
N LEU A 70 -6.29 1.08 6.72
CA LEU A 70 -5.68 0.10 5.82
C LEU A 70 -5.87 -1.34 6.33
N LEU A 71 -5.63 -1.58 7.63
CA LEU A 71 -5.88 -2.89 8.25
C LEU A 71 -7.34 -3.31 8.09
N LYS A 72 -8.26 -2.37 8.36
CA LYS A 72 -9.68 -2.61 8.19
C LYS A 72 -10.00 -2.97 6.74
N GLU A 73 -9.41 -2.29 5.77
CA GLU A 73 -9.63 -2.59 4.35
C GLU A 73 -9.11 -3.98 3.97
N LEU A 74 -7.89 -4.34 4.37
CA LEU A 74 -7.31 -5.66 4.11
C LEU A 74 -8.17 -6.80 4.68
N LYS A 75 -8.72 -6.62 5.88
CA LYS A 75 -9.58 -7.61 6.55
C LYS A 75 -10.94 -7.82 5.89
N ARG A 76 -11.33 -6.99 4.91
CA ARG A 76 -12.60 -7.17 4.16
C ARG A 76 -12.53 -8.29 3.14
N PHE A 77 -11.32 -8.67 2.72
CA PHE A 77 -11.12 -9.67 1.67
C PHE A 77 -10.81 -11.03 2.27
N ASP A 78 -11.27 -12.08 1.60
CA ASP A 78 -10.92 -13.46 1.96
C ASP A 78 -9.66 -13.89 1.23
N PHE A 79 -8.64 -14.28 2.00
CA PHE A 79 -7.34 -14.75 1.49
C PHE A 79 -7.21 -16.28 1.50
N SER A 80 -8.29 -17.02 1.81
CA SER A 80 -8.26 -18.49 1.87
C SER A 80 -7.86 -19.17 0.56
N GLN A 81 -8.10 -18.51 -0.58
CA GLN A 81 -7.77 -19.01 -1.91
C GLN A 81 -6.53 -18.35 -2.52
N VAL A 82 -5.91 -17.42 -1.80
CA VAL A 82 -4.67 -16.75 -2.24
C VAL A 82 -3.49 -17.68 -1.96
N ALA A 83 -2.58 -17.79 -2.92
CA ALA A 83 -1.35 -18.56 -2.75
C ALA A 83 -0.59 -18.08 -1.49
N PRO A 84 -0.09 -18.97 -0.62
CA PRO A 84 0.45 -18.59 0.69
C PRO A 84 1.53 -17.49 0.65
N ASN A 85 2.42 -17.56 -0.34
CA ASN A 85 3.55 -16.62 -0.51
C ASN A 85 3.19 -15.38 -1.35
N SER A 86 1.90 -15.17 -1.66
CA SER A 86 1.45 -14.09 -2.55
C SER A 86 0.52 -13.10 -1.87
N ARG A 87 0.19 -13.27 -0.59
CA ARG A 87 -0.78 -12.44 0.13
C ARG A 87 -0.40 -10.96 0.14
N ASP A 88 0.87 -10.65 0.36
CA ASP A 88 1.37 -9.27 0.32
C ASP A 88 1.32 -8.70 -1.09
N ALA A 89 1.78 -9.46 -2.09
CA ALA A 89 1.74 -9.06 -3.49
C ALA A 89 0.31 -8.80 -3.97
N CYS A 90 -0.63 -9.69 -3.63
CA CYS A 90 -2.06 -9.50 -3.93
C CYS A 90 -2.64 -8.27 -3.25
N SER A 91 -2.22 -7.99 -2.02
CA SER A 91 -2.66 -6.79 -1.30
C SER A 91 -2.13 -5.50 -1.96
N ARG A 92 -0.86 -5.50 -2.38
CA ARG A 92 -0.24 -4.35 -3.07
C ARG A 92 -0.76 -4.11 -4.47
N GLU A 93 -1.04 -5.17 -5.23
CA GLU A 93 -1.43 -5.04 -6.64
C GLU A 93 -2.95 -4.96 -6.85
N LEU A 94 -3.75 -5.50 -5.93
CA LEU A 94 -5.21 -5.50 -6.06
C LEU A 94 -5.89 -4.62 -5.01
N ILE A 95 -5.59 -4.77 -3.72
CA ILE A 95 -6.39 -4.13 -2.66
C ILE A 95 -6.01 -2.67 -2.45
N ILE A 96 -4.73 -2.37 -2.24
CA ILE A 96 -4.24 -1.01 -1.96
C ILE A 96 -4.64 -0.01 -3.06
N PRO A 97 -4.47 -0.32 -4.36
CA PRO A 97 -4.89 0.60 -5.43
C PRO A 97 -6.40 0.86 -5.46
N HIS A 98 -7.21 -0.06 -4.91
CA HIS A 98 -8.67 0.06 -4.86
C HIS A 98 -9.18 0.62 -3.53
N PHE A 99 -8.28 0.92 -2.58
CA PHE A 99 -8.67 1.47 -1.29
C PHE A 99 -9.13 2.92 -1.45
N LYS A 100 -10.44 3.15 -1.40
CA LYS A 100 -11.07 4.46 -1.71
C LYS A 100 -10.54 5.67 -0.93
N GLN A 101 -9.95 5.48 0.24
CA GLN A 101 -9.38 6.56 1.04
C GLN A 101 -7.95 6.91 0.62
N LEU A 102 -7.28 6.03 -0.14
CA LEU A 102 -6.02 6.31 -0.80
C LEU A 102 -6.29 6.84 -2.20
N LYS A 103 -5.72 7.99 -2.51
CA LYS A 103 -5.75 8.59 -3.84
C LYS A 103 -4.34 8.61 -4.41
N GLU A 104 -4.19 8.47 -5.72
CA GLU A 104 -2.94 8.91 -6.35
C GLU A 104 -2.86 10.44 -6.30
N PRO A 105 -1.66 11.02 -6.19
CA PRO A 105 -1.50 12.44 -6.41
C PRO A 105 -1.89 12.83 -7.84
N GLN A 106 -2.15 14.13 -8.06
CA GLN A 106 -2.42 14.64 -9.40
C GLN A 106 -1.12 14.65 -10.23
N TRP A 107 -0.88 13.52 -10.90
CA TRP A 107 0.27 13.34 -11.78
C TRP A 107 0.15 14.21 -13.04
N GLN A 108 1.17 15.02 -13.28
CA GLN A 108 1.37 15.72 -14.54
C GLN A 108 2.13 14.81 -15.50
N MET A 109 1.54 14.48 -16.64
CA MET A 109 2.24 13.78 -17.72
C MET A 109 3.31 14.69 -18.30
N MET A 110 4.48 14.12 -18.57
CA MET A 110 5.62 14.82 -19.15
C MET A 110 5.88 14.33 -20.57
N ASP A 111 6.41 15.20 -21.42
CA ASP A 111 6.86 14.83 -22.75
C ASP A 111 8.13 13.98 -22.66
N LYS A 112 8.01 12.70 -23.04
CA LYS A 112 9.11 11.73 -22.97
C LYS A 112 10.28 12.05 -23.89
N GLU A 113 10.03 12.71 -25.03
CA GLU A 113 11.11 13.07 -25.96
C GLU A 113 11.85 14.31 -25.46
N LEU A 114 11.13 15.31 -24.94
CA LEU A 114 11.75 16.50 -24.34
C LEU A 114 12.60 16.15 -23.12
N HIS A 115 12.18 15.14 -22.34
CA HIS A 115 12.85 14.72 -21.11
C HIS A 115 13.72 13.46 -21.28
N ARG A 116 14.22 13.23 -22.49
CA ARG A 116 15.16 12.13 -22.77
C ARG A 116 16.45 12.15 -21.94
N PRO A 117 17.07 13.31 -21.63
CA PRO A 117 18.22 13.36 -20.72
C PRO A 117 17.92 12.79 -19.32
N LEU A 118 16.71 13.06 -18.80
CA LEU A 118 16.26 12.48 -17.54
C LEU A 118 16.08 10.97 -17.67
N LEU A 119 15.45 10.50 -18.75
CA LEU A 119 15.29 9.07 -19.02
C LEU A 119 16.65 8.36 -19.04
N ARG A 120 17.66 8.91 -19.72
CA ARG A 120 19.03 8.36 -19.68
C ARG A 120 19.47 8.14 -18.26
N ARG A 121 19.35 9.17 -17.43
CA ARG A 121 19.79 9.11 -16.03
C ARG A 121 18.99 8.11 -15.18
N LEU A 122 17.70 7.96 -15.43
CA LEU A 122 16.84 7.00 -14.72
C LEU A 122 17.11 5.54 -15.15
N PHE A 123 17.50 5.33 -16.40
CA PHE A 123 17.75 4.01 -16.97
C PHE A 123 19.22 3.56 -16.89
N THR A 124 20.15 4.48 -16.60
CA THR A 124 21.53 4.15 -16.23
C THR A 124 21.53 3.29 -14.95
N PRO A 125 22.28 2.18 -14.91
CA PRO A 125 22.32 1.29 -13.73
C PRO A 125 23.04 1.90 -12.52
N GLU A 126 23.66 3.07 -12.67
CA GLU A 126 24.28 3.81 -11.58
C GLU A 126 23.24 4.33 -10.57
N PRO A 127 23.59 4.39 -9.27
CA PRO A 127 22.77 5.05 -8.28
C PRO A 127 22.47 6.50 -8.65
N PHE A 128 21.18 6.84 -8.73
CA PHE A 128 20.73 8.16 -9.15
C PHE A 128 21.27 9.32 -8.27
N TYR A 129 21.51 9.05 -6.98
CA TYR A 129 22.03 10.00 -5.98
C TYR A 129 23.52 9.78 -5.62
N GLN A 130 24.33 9.22 -6.53
CA GLN A 130 25.76 9.01 -6.27
C GLN A 130 26.50 10.33 -6.02
N LEU A 131 27.49 10.25 -5.12
CA LEU A 131 28.39 11.32 -4.72
C LEU A 131 29.66 11.29 -5.57
N GLY A 132 30.01 12.42 -6.18
CA GLY A 132 31.24 12.61 -6.94
C GLY A 132 30.98 13.04 -8.38
N GLU A 133 31.98 13.69 -8.97
CA GLU A 133 32.06 13.84 -10.42
C GLU A 133 31.95 12.43 -11.01
N ARG A 134 30.90 12.18 -11.80
CA ARG A 134 30.84 10.99 -12.64
C ARG A 134 32.21 10.81 -13.26
N LYS A 135 32.80 9.62 -13.10
CA LYS A 135 33.81 9.19 -14.07
C LYS A 135 33.07 9.15 -15.40
N ASN A 136 33.16 10.24 -16.15
CA ASN A 136 32.42 10.51 -17.39
C ASN A 136 32.93 9.64 -18.54
N GLU A 137 33.01 8.34 -18.34
CA GLU A 137 33.35 7.38 -19.39
C GLU A 137 32.45 6.17 -19.24
N HIS A 138 31.14 6.39 -19.45
CA HIS A 138 30.33 5.29 -19.95
C HIS A 138 30.92 4.86 -21.29
N SER A 139 31.07 3.55 -21.50
CA SER A 139 31.45 3.08 -22.83
C SER A 139 30.32 3.43 -23.81
N GLN A 140 30.66 3.59 -25.10
CA GLN A 140 29.63 3.78 -26.14
C GLN A 140 28.59 2.65 -26.11
N GLU A 141 29.00 1.43 -25.73
CA GLU A 141 28.12 0.27 -25.61
C GLU A 141 27.08 0.45 -24.48
N GLU A 142 27.48 0.99 -23.33
CA GLU A 142 26.56 1.30 -22.22
C GLU A 142 25.56 2.40 -22.61
N GLU A 143 26.02 3.44 -23.29
CA GLU A 143 25.14 4.52 -23.78
C GLU A 143 24.13 3.98 -24.80
N GLU A 144 24.57 3.12 -25.72
CA GLU A 144 23.68 2.45 -26.68
C GLU A 144 22.67 1.53 -26.00
N GLU A 145 23.05 0.80 -24.97
CA GLU A 145 22.14 -0.07 -24.21
C GLU A 145 21.05 0.76 -23.51
N VAL A 146 21.45 1.86 -22.87
CA VAL A 146 20.51 2.80 -22.24
C VAL A 146 19.55 3.37 -23.29
N GLU A 147 20.05 3.80 -24.46
CA GLU A 147 19.19 4.29 -25.54
C GLU A 147 18.23 3.22 -26.09
N LYS A 148 18.70 1.98 -26.27
CA LYS A 148 17.84 0.84 -26.67
C LYS A 148 16.73 0.62 -25.64
N ARG A 149 17.05 0.72 -24.34
CA ARG A 149 16.08 0.58 -23.25
C ARG A 149 15.06 1.71 -23.25
N ILE A 150 15.50 2.96 -23.46
CA ILE A 150 14.61 4.13 -23.59
C ILE A 150 13.68 3.97 -24.80
N ASN A 151 14.22 3.63 -25.97
CA ASN A 151 13.42 3.41 -27.17
C ASN A 151 12.37 2.31 -26.97
N SER A 152 12.76 1.20 -26.34
CA SER A 152 11.84 0.10 -26.01
C SER A 152 10.74 0.53 -25.03
N PHE A 153 11.10 1.31 -24.00
CA PHE A 153 10.16 1.88 -23.06
C PHE A 153 9.15 2.80 -23.76
N ILE A 154 9.63 3.72 -24.59
CA ILE A 154 8.82 4.69 -25.34
C ILE A 154 7.89 3.99 -26.35
N ALA A 155 8.42 3.01 -27.10
CA ALA A 155 7.69 2.24 -28.10
C ALA A 155 6.62 1.34 -27.46
N GLY A 156 6.89 0.83 -26.25
CA GLY A 156 5.94 0.07 -25.44
C GLY A 156 4.83 0.92 -24.79
N GLY A 157 4.72 2.21 -25.13
CA GLY A 157 3.73 3.12 -24.55
C GLY A 157 4.13 3.71 -23.19
N GLY A 158 5.38 3.56 -22.79
CA GLY A 158 5.92 4.17 -21.58
C GLY A 158 5.93 5.69 -21.64
N TYR A 159 5.77 6.31 -20.48
CA TYR A 159 5.75 7.76 -20.29
C TYR A 159 6.28 8.17 -18.91
N LEU A 160 6.68 9.44 -18.80
CA LEU A 160 7.05 10.06 -17.53
C LEU A 160 5.87 10.78 -16.92
N ARG A 161 5.76 10.71 -15.61
CA ARG A 161 4.83 11.53 -14.83
C ARG A 161 5.55 12.18 -13.67
N MET A 162 5.14 13.40 -13.36
CA MET A 162 5.68 14.20 -12.27
C MET A 162 4.58 14.64 -11.31
N TRP A 163 4.93 14.75 -10.05
CA TRP A 163 4.10 15.42 -9.07
C TRP A 163 4.96 16.32 -8.19
N LYS A 164 4.44 17.52 -7.92
CA LYS A 164 5.08 18.49 -7.03
C LYS A 164 4.48 18.35 -5.64
N MET A 165 5.31 17.94 -4.69
CA MET A 165 4.92 17.83 -3.29
C MET A 165 5.26 19.13 -2.56
N PRO A 166 4.27 19.87 -2.02
CA PRO A 166 4.55 20.93 -1.05
C PRO A 166 5.32 20.36 0.15
N LEU A 167 6.27 21.11 0.68
CA LEU A 167 6.96 20.68 1.90
C LEU A 167 5.97 20.76 3.07
N PRO A 168 5.83 19.71 3.89
CA PRO A 168 5.14 19.82 5.17
C PRO A 168 5.87 20.86 6.06
N GLU A 169 5.12 21.61 6.87
CA GLU A 169 5.65 22.69 7.73
C GLU A 169 6.90 22.26 8.53
N TRP A 170 6.86 21.09 9.18
CA TRP A 170 8.01 20.58 9.94
C TRP A 170 9.25 20.32 9.06
N LEU A 171 9.07 19.99 7.78
CA LEU A 171 10.16 19.76 6.84
C LEU A 171 10.68 21.08 6.27
N GLU A 172 9.83 22.10 6.16
CA GLU A 172 10.25 23.49 5.87
C GLU A 172 11.12 24.03 7.00
N GLU A 173 10.71 23.86 8.25
CA GLU A 173 11.52 24.26 9.42
C GLU A 173 12.90 23.61 9.41
N GLU A 174 12.97 22.31 9.09
CA GLU A 174 14.23 21.58 8.94
C GLU A 174 15.06 22.09 7.76
N ALA A 175 14.45 22.41 6.62
CA ALA A 175 15.15 23.00 5.48
C ALA A 175 15.82 24.33 5.87
N LEU A 176 15.08 25.19 6.59
CA LEU A 176 15.56 26.50 7.04
C LEU A 176 16.75 26.39 8.01
N ARG A 177 16.76 25.38 8.90
CA ARG A 177 17.91 25.11 9.80
C ARG A 177 19.22 24.87 9.04
N TYR A 178 19.12 24.26 7.86
CA TYR A 178 20.27 24.00 6.98
C TYR A 178 20.44 25.05 5.87
N LYS A 179 19.68 26.16 5.90
CA LYS A 179 19.67 27.21 4.86
C LYS A 179 19.36 26.67 3.45
N LEU A 180 18.48 25.68 3.37
CA LEU A 180 18.03 25.08 2.11
C LEU A 180 16.77 25.78 1.58
N PRO A 181 16.54 25.77 0.25
CA PRO A 181 15.30 26.24 -0.33
C PRO A 181 14.08 25.46 0.19
N VAL A 182 13.00 26.18 0.51
CA VAL A 182 11.70 25.63 0.94
C VAL A 182 10.74 25.40 -0.24
N THR A 183 11.27 25.32 -1.47
CA THR A 183 10.45 25.04 -2.66
C THR A 183 9.89 23.61 -2.62
N PRO A 184 8.77 23.32 -3.31
CA PRO A 184 8.24 21.97 -3.43
C PRO A 184 9.30 20.94 -3.90
N LEU A 185 9.09 19.67 -3.57
CA LEU A 185 9.89 18.57 -4.09
C LEU A 185 9.27 18.04 -5.40
N ASN A 186 10.09 17.86 -6.43
CA ASN A 186 9.64 17.28 -7.69
C ASN A 186 9.85 15.75 -7.66
N PHE A 187 8.75 15.01 -7.58
CA PHE A 187 8.76 13.56 -7.71
C PHE A 187 8.48 13.16 -9.15
N VAL A 188 9.33 12.32 -9.73
CA VAL A 188 9.16 11.74 -11.07
C VAL A 188 9.05 10.23 -10.97
N GLN A 189 8.21 9.66 -11.83
CA GLN A 189 8.04 8.23 -11.96
C GLN A 189 7.87 7.84 -13.42
N VAL A 190 8.50 6.75 -13.83
CA VAL A 190 8.19 6.09 -15.11
C VAL A 190 6.90 5.28 -14.96
N ALA A 191 6.02 5.36 -15.95
CA ALA A 191 4.79 4.60 -15.99
C ALA A 191 4.53 4.08 -17.39
N GLY A 192 3.63 3.11 -17.53
CA GLY A 192 3.27 2.55 -18.82
C GLY A 192 2.19 1.48 -18.71
N PRO A 193 1.82 0.86 -19.84
CA PRO A 193 0.87 -0.23 -19.84
C PRO A 193 1.36 -1.40 -18.99
N GLN A 194 0.47 -1.95 -18.16
CA GLN A 194 0.77 -3.12 -17.35
C GLN A 194 0.97 -4.35 -18.24
N ASN A 195 2.05 -5.10 -18.00
CA ASN A 195 2.39 -6.29 -18.79
C ASN A 195 1.34 -7.41 -18.60
N GLU A 196 0.81 -7.93 -19.71
CA GLU A 196 -0.23 -8.99 -19.69
C GLU A 196 0.21 -10.28 -18.98
N ASN A 197 1.47 -10.69 -19.10
CA ASN A 197 1.98 -11.86 -18.39
C ASN A 197 2.02 -11.59 -16.88
N HIS A 198 2.36 -10.37 -16.47
CA HIS A 198 2.30 -9.98 -15.07
C HIS A 198 0.85 -9.97 -14.55
N LYS A 199 -0.10 -9.43 -15.32
CA LYS A 199 -1.54 -9.49 -14.95
C LYS A 199 -2.00 -10.93 -14.74
N LYS A 200 -1.71 -11.81 -15.70
CA LYS A 200 -2.05 -13.25 -15.63
C LYS A 200 -1.39 -13.91 -14.41
N PHE A 201 -0.13 -13.60 -14.13
CA PHE A 201 0.56 -14.09 -12.96
C PHE A 201 -0.15 -13.67 -11.67
N ILE A 202 -0.44 -12.38 -11.49
CA ILE A 202 -1.16 -11.88 -10.29
C ILE A 202 -2.53 -12.55 -10.16
N TYR A 203 -3.33 -12.62 -11.23
CA TYR A 203 -4.64 -13.31 -11.17
C TYR A 203 -4.53 -14.80 -10.83
N SER A 204 -3.45 -15.46 -11.26
CA SER A 204 -3.22 -16.87 -10.92
C SER A 204 -2.96 -17.08 -9.42
N GLN A 205 -2.29 -16.14 -8.77
CA GLN A 205 -1.90 -16.21 -7.36
C GLN A 205 -2.96 -15.63 -6.41
N CYS A 206 -3.76 -14.67 -6.87
CA CYS A 206 -4.69 -13.90 -6.05
C CYS A 206 -6.16 -14.35 -6.19
N ARG A 207 -6.38 -15.66 -6.39
CA ARG A 207 -7.73 -16.22 -6.51
C ARG A 207 -8.56 -15.88 -5.27
N GLY A 208 -9.84 -15.55 -5.48
CA GLY A 208 -10.77 -15.18 -4.41
C GLY A 208 -10.83 -13.68 -4.07
N ILE A 209 -9.91 -12.85 -4.58
CA ILE A 209 -9.99 -11.39 -4.46
C ILE A 209 -10.70 -10.83 -5.72
N PRO A 210 -11.92 -10.29 -5.61
CA PRO A 210 -12.71 -9.84 -6.77
C PRO A 210 -12.34 -8.41 -7.19
N LEU A 211 -11.05 -8.12 -7.31
CA LEU A 211 -10.52 -6.83 -7.74
C LEU A 211 -9.65 -7.02 -8.98
N ARG A 212 -9.61 -6.00 -9.82
CA ARG A 212 -8.76 -5.99 -11.01
C ARG A 212 -7.39 -5.46 -10.65
N ILE A 213 -6.38 -5.87 -11.40
CA ILE A 213 -5.07 -5.22 -11.33
C ILE A 213 -5.15 -3.85 -12.04
N SER A 214 -4.30 -2.90 -11.62
CA SER A 214 -4.11 -1.65 -12.35
C SER A 214 -3.71 -1.93 -13.81
N GLU A 215 -4.29 -1.19 -14.74
CA GLU A 215 -3.89 -1.20 -16.15
C GLU A 215 -2.56 -0.46 -16.38
N ILE A 216 -2.09 0.28 -15.37
CA ILE A 216 -0.87 1.06 -15.40
C ILE A 216 0.17 0.40 -14.49
N TRP A 217 1.33 0.09 -15.07
CA TRP A 217 2.57 -0.21 -14.37
C TRP A 217 3.25 1.09 -13.93
N THR A 218 3.88 1.07 -12.77
CA THR A 218 4.66 2.19 -12.24
C THR A 218 6.02 1.72 -11.76
N GLY A 219 7.08 2.39 -12.19
CA GLY A 219 8.45 2.13 -11.74
C GLY A 219 8.80 2.80 -10.42
N ALA A 220 10.10 2.86 -10.11
CA ALA A 220 10.60 3.53 -8.92
C ALA A 220 10.29 5.04 -8.92
N LEU A 221 10.21 5.62 -7.73
CA LEU A 221 9.98 7.04 -7.52
C LEU A 221 11.33 7.77 -7.37
N TYR A 222 11.48 8.93 -8.00
CA TYR A 222 12.73 9.70 -8.00
C TYR A 222 12.45 11.16 -7.63
N LEU A 223 13.28 11.74 -6.78
CA LEU A 223 13.38 13.18 -6.54
C LEU A 223 14.35 13.83 -7.52
N VAL A 224 13.87 14.79 -8.29
CA VAL A 224 14.61 15.47 -9.36
C VAL A 224 14.68 16.99 -9.11
N ASN A 225 15.66 17.67 -9.71
CA ASN A 225 15.76 19.13 -9.65
C ASN A 225 14.66 19.83 -10.48
N ASP A 226 14.54 21.16 -10.36
CA ASP A 226 13.52 21.94 -11.07
C ASP A 226 13.67 21.92 -12.59
N SER A 227 14.89 21.75 -13.10
CA SER A 227 15.19 21.61 -14.53
C SER A 227 14.81 20.23 -15.09
N LEU A 228 14.48 19.26 -14.24
CA LEU A 228 14.14 17.89 -14.61
C LEU A 228 15.24 17.19 -15.42
N ASP A 229 16.51 17.46 -15.11
CA ASP A 229 17.68 16.90 -15.81
C ASP A 229 18.64 16.16 -14.86
N GLY A 230 18.39 16.22 -13.56
CA GLY A 230 19.27 15.67 -12.54
C GLY A 230 18.59 15.41 -11.20
N PRO A 231 19.35 14.87 -10.22
CA PRO A 231 18.83 14.61 -8.89
C PRO A 231 18.49 15.91 -8.15
N GLU A 232 17.52 15.84 -7.25
CA GLU A 232 17.20 16.93 -6.32
C GLU A 232 18.45 17.31 -5.49
N PRO A 233 19.01 18.52 -5.64
CA PRO A 233 20.26 18.91 -5.00
C PRO A 233 20.17 18.90 -3.47
N ARG A 234 18.98 19.14 -2.89
CA ARG A 234 18.78 19.08 -1.44
C ARG A 234 18.88 17.65 -0.90
N ALA A 235 18.82 16.61 -1.75
CA ALA A 235 18.99 15.22 -1.34
C ALA A 235 20.46 14.85 -1.08
N THR A 236 21.40 15.71 -1.49
CA THR A 236 22.85 15.48 -1.42
C THR A 236 23.58 16.59 -0.67
N VAL A 237 22.98 17.10 0.42
CA VAL A 237 23.62 18.09 1.32
C VAL A 237 24.17 17.40 2.56
N TYR A 238 25.40 17.76 2.97
CA TYR A 238 26.16 17.11 4.04
C TYR A 238 26.47 18.05 5.20
N MET A 239 26.52 17.50 6.42
CA MET A 239 26.83 18.21 7.67
C MET A 239 28.31 18.15 8.06
N GLY A 240 29.17 17.57 7.22
CA GLY A 240 30.58 17.30 7.49
C GLY A 240 30.90 15.81 7.64
N GLN A 241 32.17 15.50 7.91
CA GLN A 241 32.65 14.13 8.09
C GLN A 241 32.55 13.71 9.56
N LYS A 242 31.92 12.56 9.83
CA LYS A 242 31.99 11.89 11.14
C LYS A 242 32.55 10.48 10.92
N HIS A 243 33.69 10.18 11.54
CA HIS A 243 34.42 8.91 11.36
C HIS A 243 34.79 8.59 9.89
N GLY A 244 35.16 9.60 9.10
CA GLY A 244 35.58 9.40 7.70
C GLY A 244 34.44 9.23 6.69
N ASN A 245 33.18 9.17 7.13
CA ASN A 245 32.01 9.11 6.25
C ASN A 245 31.31 10.48 6.19
N GLU A 246 30.94 10.89 4.98
CA GLU A 246 30.10 12.08 4.78
C GLU A 246 28.70 11.83 5.34
N MET A 247 28.28 12.66 6.29
CA MET A 247 26.94 12.53 6.89
C MET A 247 25.98 13.50 6.22
N LEU A 248 24.96 12.97 5.57
CA LEU A 248 23.84 13.75 5.04
C LEU A 248 23.15 14.56 6.15
N THR A 249 22.68 15.76 5.82
CA THR A 249 21.77 16.53 6.71
C THR A 249 20.55 15.70 7.06
N TRP A 250 19.92 16.02 8.20
CA TRP A 250 18.66 15.37 8.56
C TRP A 250 17.63 15.53 7.44
N PHE A 251 17.47 16.74 6.89
CA PHE A 251 16.63 17.01 5.73
C PHE A 251 16.94 16.07 4.55
N SER A 252 18.21 16.02 4.12
CA SER A 252 18.63 15.18 2.98
C SER A 252 18.30 13.69 3.21
N ARG A 253 18.55 13.20 4.43
CA ARG A 253 18.25 11.80 4.81
C ARG A 253 16.76 11.49 4.74
N ILE A 254 15.94 12.43 5.21
CA ILE A 254 14.49 12.30 5.20
C ILE A 254 13.96 12.21 3.78
N ILE A 255 14.31 13.16 2.90
CA ILE A 255 13.76 13.16 1.54
C ILE A 255 14.28 12.00 0.71
N ARG A 256 15.53 11.54 0.93
CA ARG A 256 16.02 10.28 0.34
C ARG A 256 15.24 9.07 0.83
N SER A 257 14.91 9.01 2.12
CA SER A 257 14.11 7.91 2.68
C SER A 257 12.70 7.84 2.08
N MET A 258 12.14 8.95 1.57
CA MET A 258 10.85 8.95 0.87
C MET A 258 10.89 8.16 -0.45
N VAL A 259 12.02 8.19 -1.16
CA VAL A 259 12.20 7.48 -2.45
C VAL A 259 12.89 6.13 -2.29
N ASP A 260 13.82 5.98 -1.34
CA ASP A 260 14.49 4.71 -1.05
C ASP A 260 13.51 3.65 -0.54
N LYS A 261 12.48 4.09 0.19
CA LYS A 261 11.44 3.22 0.76
C LYS A 261 10.18 3.15 -0.07
N GLY A 262 10.21 3.45 -1.37
CA GLY A 262 9.00 3.17 -2.12
C GLY A 262 8.97 3.27 -3.63
N GLY A 263 8.25 2.30 -4.20
CA GLY A 263 7.86 2.30 -5.60
C GLY A 263 6.50 2.96 -5.86
N LYS A 264 5.68 3.23 -4.83
CA LYS A 264 4.38 3.89 -5.00
C LYS A 264 4.14 4.96 -3.94
N LEU A 265 3.38 5.97 -4.33
CA LEU A 265 3.02 7.13 -3.53
C LEU A 265 1.50 7.30 -3.57
N TYR A 266 0.91 7.48 -2.40
CA TYR A 266 -0.52 7.73 -2.25
C TYR A 266 -0.77 8.92 -1.32
N LEU A 267 -1.94 9.53 -1.46
CA LEU A 267 -2.47 10.55 -0.57
C LEU A 267 -3.56 9.94 0.29
N TYR A 268 -3.39 10.01 1.61
CA TYR A 268 -4.46 9.72 2.58
C TYR A 268 -4.85 11.03 3.26
N ARG A 269 -6.08 11.51 3.02
CA ARG A 269 -6.55 12.83 3.49
C ARG A 269 -5.55 13.94 3.13
N ASP A 270 -5.11 13.92 1.88
CA ASP A 270 -4.16 14.87 1.30
C ASP A 270 -2.74 14.84 1.90
N ILE A 271 -2.45 13.88 2.78
CA ILE A 271 -1.11 13.65 3.35
C ILE A 271 -0.38 12.57 2.53
N PRO A 272 0.84 12.84 2.04
CA PRO A 272 1.64 11.89 1.28
C PRO A 272 2.10 10.69 2.12
N HIS A 273 1.91 9.50 1.55
CA HIS A 273 2.30 8.20 2.09
C HIS A 273 3.11 7.43 1.05
N PHE A 274 4.35 7.09 1.41
CA PHE A 274 5.30 6.37 0.58
C PHE A 274 5.28 4.90 0.96
N SER A 275 4.95 4.02 0.01
CA SER A 275 4.83 2.58 0.26
C SER A 275 6.13 1.86 -0.03
N ASP A 276 6.58 0.98 0.85
CA ASP A 276 7.72 0.10 0.59
C ASP A 276 7.44 -0.90 -0.54
N SER A 277 8.53 -1.28 -1.20
CA SER A 277 8.61 -2.43 -2.08
C SER A 277 8.45 -3.77 -1.36
N PHE A 278 8.77 -3.84 -0.05
CA PHE A 278 8.66 -5.04 0.78
C PHE A 278 7.44 -4.99 1.71
N GLY A 279 6.59 -6.01 1.65
CA GLY A 279 5.42 -6.15 2.52
C GLY A 279 4.32 -5.10 2.29
N ILE A 280 3.52 -4.84 3.33
CA ILE A 280 2.54 -3.75 3.38
C ILE A 280 3.03 -2.74 4.42
N SER A 281 3.94 -1.86 3.99
CA SER A 281 4.45 -0.81 4.85
C SER A 281 4.43 0.55 4.17
N PHE A 282 4.19 1.58 4.98
CA PHE A 282 4.02 2.96 4.53
C PHE A 282 4.65 3.92 5.50
N ILE A 283 5.23 4.99 4.97
CA ILE A 283 5.67 6.14 5.76
C ILE A 283 4.90 7.38 5.34
N SER A 284 4.35 8.07 6.32
CA SER A 284 3.71 9.36 6.15
C SER A 284 4.71 10.51 6.25
N SER A 285 4.57 11.51 5.37
CA SER A 285 5.28 12.79 5.52
C SER A 285 4.57 13.76 6.48
N GLY A 286 3.45 13.37 7.10
CA GLY A 286 2.63 14.26 7.92
C GLY A 286 3.24 14.71 9.25
N LYS A 287 4.30 14.06 9.75
CA LYS A 287 5.01 14.52 10.98
C LYS A 287 6.53 14.30 10.89
N SER A 288 7.26 14.90 11.82
CA SER A 288 8.72 14.82 11.92
C SER A 288 9.26 13.48 12.44
N SER A 289 8.46 12.70 13.17
CA SER A 289 8.86 11.42 13.79
C SER A 289 8.71 10.24 12.82
N TRP A 290 9.80 9.91 12.13
CA TRP A 290 9.86 8.81 11.15
C TRP A 290 9.83 7.39 11.74
N ILE A 291 9.96 7.26 13.06
CA ILE A 291 10.00 5.99 13.77
C ILE A 291 8.83 5.95 14.77
N ASN A 292 8.02 4.89 14.68
CA ASN A 292 6.86 4.54 15.51
C ASN A 292 5.54 5.30 15.31
N GLU A 293 5.52 6.59 14.95
CA GLU A 293 4.26 7.36 14.84
C GLU A 293 3.76 7.59 13.40
N ASN A 294 4.64 7.57 12.40
CA ASN A 294 4.31 7.80 10.99
C ASN A 294 4.51 6.58 10.10
N TYR A 295 4.96 5.48 10.69
CA TYR A 295 5.22 4.24 10.00
C TYR A 295 4.08 3.27 10.29
N CYS A 296 3.47 2.78 9.21
CA CYS A 296 2.49 1.71 9.26
C CYS A 296 3.15 0.46 8.68
N GLU A 297 3.12 -0.64 9.41
CA GLU A 297 3.53 -1.95 8.91
C GLU A 297 2.46 -2.97 9.29
N ILE A 298 1.92 -3.64 8.27
CA ILE A 298 0.92 -4.68 8.42
C ILE A 298 1.48 -5.94 7.78
N ASN A 299 1.62 -7.02 8.55
CA ASN A 299 2.04 -8.30 7.99
C ASN A 299 0.99 -9.37 8.26
N TRP A 300 1.05 -10.41 7.42
CA TRP A 300 0.31 -11.63 7.63
C TRP A 300 0.93 -12.44 8.77
N ASN A 301 0.13 -12.89 9.73
CA ASN A 301 0.58 -13.69 10.85
C ASN A 301 0.01 -15.11 10.82
N ASP A 302 0.74 -16.05 10.22
CA ASP A 302 0.31 -17.46 10.14
C ASP A 302 0.10 -18.11 11.52
N ARG A 303 0.73 -17.60 12.61
CA ARG A 303 0.59 -18.17 13.96
C ARG A 303 -0.79 -17.91 14.58
N LEU A 304 -1.56 -16.94 14.07
CA LEU A 304 -2.95 -16.72 14.51
C LEU A 304 -3.92 -17.76 13.93
N ASN A 305 -3.53 -18.51 12.91
CA ASN A 305 -4.34 -19.59 12.35
C ASN A 305 -4.16 -20.93 13.08
N HIS A 306 -3.12 -21.08 13.91
CA HIS A 306 -2.73 -22.35 14.55
C HIS A 306 -2.95 -22.40 16.07
N LYS A 307 -3.56 -21.36 16.68
CA LYS A 307 -4.02 -21.46 18.07
C LYS A 307 -5.40 -22.13 18.10
N GLU A 308 -5.38 -23.46 18.23
CA GLU A 308 -6.48 -24.30 18.73
C GLU A 308 -5.97 -25.11 19.93
#